data_AF-A0A6J6M1X5-F1
#
_entry.id   AF-A0A6J6M1X5-F1
#
_cell.length_a   1.000
_cell.length_b   1.000
_cell.length_c   1.000
_cell.angle_alpha   90.00
_cell.angle_beta   90.00
_cell.angle_gamma   90.00
#
_symmetry.space_group_name_H-M   'P 1'
#
loop_
_entity.id
_entity.type
_entity.pdbx_description
1 polymer ?
#
loop_
_entity_poly.entity_id
_entity_poly.type
_entity_poly.pdbx_seq_one_letter_code
_entity_poly.pdbx_strand_id
1 'polypeptide(L)'
;MEAKLQWSLLGKRPAKPRPNIIALVVAFLLGFETFVAVTDGYPSYMAFLAIGASVWAMVMGIQAKAYISFLFLPVSLIWLNPLLGGDWFSVVGTTLFLSHSALAMLFAVSGYTFQATERPSA
;
A
#
# COMPACT_ATOMS: atom_id res chain seq x y z
N MET A 1 -12.41 -15.90 29.03
CA MET A 1 -11.06 -15.41 28.70
C MET A 1 -11.17 -14.56 27.45
N GLU A 2 -10.85 -13.26 27.53
CA GLU A 2 -10.65 -12.46 26.32
C GLU A 2 -9.41 -12.99 25.59
N ALA A 3 -9.57 -13.43 24.34
CA ALA A 3 -8.44 -13.84 23.53
C ALA A 3 -7.55 -12.62 23.25
N LYS A 4 -6.36 -12.59 23.85
CA LYS A 4 -5.37 -11.53 23.64
C LYS A 4 -5.01 -11.49 22.15
N LEU A 5 -5.18 -10.35 21.50
CA LEU A 5 -4.84 -10.17 20.08
C LEU A 5 -3.37 -10.57 19.88
N GLN A 6 -3.08 -11.57 19.06
CA GLN A 6 -1.72 -12.03 18.76
C GLN A 6 -1.26 -11.47 17.42
N TRP A 7 0.06 -11.33 17.25
CA TRP A 7 0.63 -10.96 15.97
C TRP A 7 0.50 -12.10 14.97
N SER A 8 0.17 -11.77 13.73
CA SER A 8 0.09 -12.73 12.63
C SER A 8 0.60 -12.08 11.34
N LEU A 9 0.81 -12.87 10.29
CA LEU A 9 1.29 -12.33 9.01
C LEU A 9 0.35 -11.24 8.46
N LEU A 10 -0.97 -11.48 8.53
CA LEU A 10 -2.01 -10.66 7.90
C LEU A 10 -2.92 -9.93 8.90
N GLY A 11 -2.59 -9.96 10.20
CA GLY A 11 -3.36 -9.35 11.27
C GLY A 11 -4.66 -10.08 11.60
N LYS A 12 -5.47 -9.46 12.48
CA LYS A 12 -6.82 -9.95 12.82
C LYS A 12 -7.75 -9.81 11.61
N ARG A 13 -8.44 -10.90 11.24
CA ARG A 13 -9.43 -10.91 10.16
C ARG A 13 -10.87 -10.84 10.72
N PRO A 14 -11.77 -10.02 10.15
CA PRO A 14 -13.20 -10.03 10.47
C PRO A 14 -13.85 -11.37 10.14
N ALA A 15 -15.00 -11.67 10.75
CA ALA A 15 -15.74 -12.91 10.49
C ALA A 15 -16.41 -12.88 9.11
N LYS A 16 -17.05 -11.77 8.76
CA LYS A 16 -17.61 -11.46 7.44
C LYS A 16 -16.85 -10.27 6.84
N PRO A 17 -15.69 -10.52 6.20
CA PRO A 17 -14.82 -9.46 5.74
C PRO A 17 -15.47 -8.63 4.61
N ARG A 18 -15.47 -7.31 4.79
CA ARG A 18 -15.72 -6.30 3.76
C ARG A 18 -14.41 -5.56 3.47
N PRO A 19 -13.91 -5.57 2.22
CA PRO A 19 -12.65 -4.94 1.88
C PRO A 19 -12.64 -3.44 2.17
N ASN A 20 -11.47 -2.90 2.52
CA ASN A 20 -11.28 -1.46 2.66
C ASN A 20 -11.17 -0.81 1.28
N ILE A 21 -12.20 -0.06 0.88
CA ILE A 21 -12.26 0.58 -0.44
C ILE A 21 -11.13 1.61 -0.62
N ILE A 22 -10.75 2.34 0.43
CA ILE A 22 -9.68 3.35 0.34
C ILE A 22 -8.36 2.67 -0.03
N ALA A 23 -8.02 1.57 0.64
CA ALA A 23 -6.82 0.80 0.32
C ALA A 23 -6.84 0.26 -1.12
N LEU A 24 -8.01 -0.18 -1.61
CA LEU A 24 -8.16 -0.67 -2.98
C LEU A 24 -8.06 0.44 -4.03
N VAL A 25 -8.56 1.65 -3.74
CA VAL A 25 -8.40 2.82 -4.61
C VAL A 25 -6.92 3.19 -4.70
N VAL A 26 -6.19 3.21 -3.58
CA VAL A 26 -4.74 3.46 -3.59
C VAL A 26 -3.99 2.39 -4.37
N ALA A 27 -4.35 1.11 -4.20
CA ALA A 27 -3.79 0.01 -4.98
C ALA A 27 -4.02 0.21 -6.49
N PHE A 28 -5.24 0.61 -6.88
CA PHE A 28 -5.57 0.90 -8.27
C PHE A 28 -4.75 2.06 -8.82
N LEU A 29 -4.67 3.19 -8.09
CA LEU A 29 -3.90 4.36 -8.52
C LEU A 29 -2.42 4.01 -8.75
N LEU A 30 -1.79 3.32 -7.79
CA LEU A 30 -0.40 2.89 -7.91
C LEU A 30 -0.20 1.87 -9.05
N GLY A 31 -1.12 0.92 -9.20
CA GLY A 31 -1.05 -0.07 -10.29
C GLY A 31 -1.24 0.57 -11.66
N PHE A 32 -2.13 1.57 -11.77
CA PHE A 32 -2.41 2.26 -13.02
C PHE A 32 -1.19 3.00 -13.58
N GLU A 33 -0.36 3.58 -12.71
CA GLU A 33 0.89 4.25 -13.10
C GLU A 33 1.85 3.34 -13.88
N THR A 34 1.74 2.02 -13.75
CA THR A 34 2.55 1.08 -14.55
C THR A 34 2.27 1.14 -16.06
N PHE A 35 1.16 1.76 -16.47
CA PHE A 35 0.73 1.90 -17.85
C PHE A 35 0.79 3.34 -18.38
N VAL A 36 1.11 4.32 -17.52
CA VAL A 36 1.13 5.74 -17.90
C VAL A 36 2.52 6.10 -18.39
N ALA A 37 2.59 6.68 -19.58
CA ALA A 37 3.84 7.22 -20.11
C ALA A 37 4.24 8.48 -19.32
N VAL A 38 5.42 8.46 -18.73
CA VAL A 38 6.00 9.62 -18.04
C VAL A 38 6.82 10.41 -19.05
N THR A 39 6.34 11.58 -19.47
CA THR A 39 7.01 12.42 -20.50
C THR A 39 7.83 13.56 -19.89
N ASP A 40 7.39 14.11 -18.75
CA ASP A 40 7.98 15.31 -18.13
C ASP A 40 8.53 15.05 -16.72
N GLY A 41 8.85 13.78 -16.43
CA GLY A 41 9.30 13.33 -15.11
C GLY A 41 8.16 12.88 -14.19
N TYR A 42 8.54 12.17 -13.11
CA TYR A 42 7.56 11.52 -12.25
C TYR A 42 6.81 12.54 -11.37
N PRO A 43 5.47 12.50 -11.32
CA PRO A 43 4.69 13.45 -10.56
C PRO A 43 4.96 13.37 -9.05
N SER A 44 5.38 14.50 -8.46
CA SER A 44 5.69 14.57 -7.02
C SER A 44 4.50 14.21 -6.13
N TYR A 45 3.27 14.53 -6.55
CA TYR A 45 2.06 14.17 -5.82
C TYR A 45 1.87 12.65 -5.68
N MET A 46 2.28 11.85 -6.68
CA MET A 46 2.23 10.38 -6.57
C MET A 46 3.27 9.86 -5.59
N ALA A 47 4.44 10.50 -5.51
CA ALA A 47 5.44 10.13 -4.51
C ALA A 47 4.98 10.43 -3.08
N PHE A 48 4.36 11.59 -2.86
CA PHE A 48 3.74 11.89 -1.57
C PHE A 48 2.59 10.95 -1.23
N LEU A 49 1.76 10.57 -2.21
CA LEU A 49 0.71 9.58 -2.05
C LEU A 49 1.29 8.22 -1.63
N ALA A 50 2.30 7.72 -2.35
CA ALA A 50 2.94 6.43 -2.06
C ALA A 50 3.49 6.37 -0.64
N ILE A 51 4.22 7.40 -0.21
CA ILE A 51 4.81 7.46 1.13
C ILE A 51 3.74 7.66 2.20
N GLY A 52 2.86 8.66 2.03
CA GLY A 52 1.84 9.01 3.02
C GLY A 52 0.83 7.88 3.25
N ALA A 53 0.34 7.26 2.17
CA ALA A 53 -0.56 6.12 2.27
C ALA A 53 0.13 4.90 2.91
N SER A 54 1.44 4.73 2.68
CA SER A 54 2.22 3.62 3.25
C SER A 54 2.41 3.77 4.76
N VAL A 55 2.66 4.99 5.24
CA VAL A 55 2.68 5.30 6.67
C VAL A 55 1.31 4.99 7.29
N TRP A 56 0.22 5.42 6.65
CA TRP A 56 -1.13 5.11 7.10
C TRP A 56 -1.39 3.59 7.16
N ALA A 57 -1.07 2.85 6.09
CA ALA A 57 -1.27 1.40 6.04
C ALA A 57 -0.43 0.66 7.09
N MET A 58 0.80 1.13 7.35
CA MET A 58 1.65 0.59 8.41
C MET A 58 1.03 0.81 9.79
N VAL A 59 0.53 2.01 10.09
CA VAL A 59 -0.15 2.31 11.37
C VAL A 59 -1.37 1.42 11.56
N MET A 60 -2.22 1.27 10.54
CA MET A 60 -3.38 0.38 10.58
C MET A 60 -2.97 -1.08 10.81
N GLY A 61 -1.89 -1.53 10.17
CA GLY A 61 -1.37 -2.88 10.33
C GLY A 61 -0.77 -3.16 11.71
N ILE A 62 -0.09 -2.17 12.31
CA ILE A 62 0.41 -2.28 13.70
C ILE A 62 -0.77 -2.42 14.67
N GLN A 63 -1.82 -1.63 14.51
CA GLN A 63 -3.04 -1.72 15.32
C GLN A 63 -3.72 -3.09 15.19
N ALA A 64 -3.67 -3.69 14.00
CA ALA A 64 -4.19 -5.03 13.70
C ALA A 64 -3.20 -6.18 13.99
N LYS A 65 -1.98 -5.87 14.46
CA LYS A 65 -0.87 -6.79 14.71
C LYS A 65 -0.47 -7.63 13.49
N ALA A 66 -0.35 -6.98 12.34
CA ALA A 66 0.03 -7.58 11.05
C ALA A 66 1.53 -7.37 10.74
N TYR A 67 2.31 -8.44 10.65
CA TYR A 67 3.74 -8.33 10.30
C TYR A 67 3.97 -7.78 8.89
N ILE A 68 3.10 -8.10 7.93
CA ILE A 68 3.24 -7.62 6.55
C ILE A 68 3.21 -6.08 6.45
N SER A 69 2.63 -5.40 7.45
CA SER A 69 2.53 -3.94 7.47
C SER A 69 3.89 -3.24 7.50
N PHE A 70 4.92 -3.90 8.02
CA PHE A 70 6.28 -3.36 8.04
C PHE A 70 6.91 -3.29 6.64
N LEU A 71 6.38 -3.98 5.63
CA LEU A 71 6.88 -3.91 4.25
C LEU A 71 6.48 -2.61 3.54
N PHE A 72 5.45 -1.91 4.00
CA PHE A 72 5.01 -0.66 3.39
C PHE A 72 6.11 0.40 3.42
N LEU A 73 6.80 0.53 4.56
CA LEU A 73 7.86 1.54 4.71
C LEU A 73 9.04 1.29 3.74
N PRO A 74 9.78 0.17 3.77
CA PRO A 74 10.92 -0.05 2.88
C PRO A 74 10.57 0.01 1.40
N VAL A 75 9.37 -0.46 1.00
CA VAL A 75 8.93 -0.37 -0.40
C VAL A 75 8.61 1.08 -0.78
N SER A 76 7.90 1.82 0.08
CA SER A 76 7.55 3.23 -0.21
C SER A 76 8.76 4.17 -0.23
N LEU A 77 9.85 3.84 0.48
CA LEU A 77 11.06 4.65 0.50
C LEU A 77 11.75 4.75 -0.88
N ILE A 78 11.41 3.86 -1.83
CA ILE A 78 11.86 3.98 -3.23
C ILE A 78 11.40 5.31 -3.85
N TRP A 79 10.24 5.84 -3.45
CA TRP A 79 9.72 7.13 -3.91
C TRP A 79 10.46 8.35 -3.33
N LEU A 80 11.40 8.17 -2.40
CA LEU A 80 12.31 9.25 -2.03
C LEU A 80 13.22 9.65 -3.19
N ASN A 81 13.60 8.70 -4.07
CA ASN A 81 14.47 9.00 -5.19
C ASN A 81 13.93 10.13 -6.09
N PRO A 82 12.72 10.03 -6.67
CA PRO A 82 12.16 11.13 -7.48
C PRO A 82 11.93 12.42 -6.67
N LEU A 83 11.63 12.33 -5.37
CA LEU A 83 11.48 13.53 -4.51
C LEU A 83 12.80 14.26 -4.27
N LEU A 84 13.92 13.54 -4.30
CA LEU A 84 15.27 14.08 -4.14
C LEU A 84 15.94 14.44 -5.48
N GLY A 85 15.17 14.46 -6.58
CA GLY A 85 15.65 14.83 -7.92
C GLY A 85 16.26 13.68 -8.73
N GLY A 86 16.13 12.43 -8.27
CA GLY A 86 16.55 11.25 -9.03
C GLY A 86 15.56 10.86 -10.13
N ASP A 87 15.97 9.96 -11.02
CA ASP A 87 15.34 9.71 -12.32
C ASP A 87 14.70 8.30 -12.46
N TRP A 88 14.63 7.51 -11.40
CA TRP A 88 14.22 6.09 -11.44
C TRP A 88 12.83 5.82 -12.05
N PHE A 89 11.96 6.83 -12.08
CA PHE A 89 10.62 6.77 -12.65
C PHE A 89 10.41 7.76 -13.81
N SER A 90 11.49 8.29 -14.39
CA SER A 90 11.43 9.23 -15.53
C SER A 90 11.06 8.56 -16.86
N VAL A 91 11.17 7.22 -16.93
CA VAL A 91 10.84 6.42 -18.10
C VAL A 91 10.08 5.16 -17.68
N VAL A 92 9.26 4.63 -18.59
CA VAL A 92 8.61 3.33 -18.40
C VAL A 92 9.67 2.23 -18.51
N GLY A 93 10.03 1.67 -17.37
CA GLY A 93 11.03 0.61 -17.26
C GLY A 93 10.78 -0.31 -16.07
N THR A 94 11.67 -1.29 -15.89
CA THR A 94 11.54 -2.32 -14.84
C THR A 94 11.44 -1.72 -13.44
N THR A 95 12.20 -0.67 -13.14
CA THR A 95 12.17 -0.01 -11.83
C THR A 95 10.80 0.60 -11.53
N LEU A 96 10.22 1.34 -12.48
CA LEU A 96 8.88 1.90 -12.37
C LEU A 96 7.85 0.79 -12.19
N PHE A 97 7.86 -0.20 -13.08
CA PHE A 97 6.89 -1.29 -13.10
C PHE A 97 6.90 -2.11 -11.80
N LEU A 98 8.07 -2.59 -11.37
CA LEU A 98 8.19 -3.44 -10.18
C LEU A 98 7.87 -2.68 -8.90
N SER A 99 8.32 -1.43 -8.77
CA SER A 99 8.07 -0.62 -7.57
C SER A 99 6.58 -0.38 -7.39
N HIS A 100 5.91 0.11 -8.43
CA HIS A 100 4.46 0.38 -8.42
C HIS A 100 3.64 -0.90 -8.22
N SER A 101 3.98 -1.98 -8.92
CA SER A 101 3.29 -3.27 -8.77
C SER A 101 3.42 -3.82 -7.35
N ALA A 102 4.63 -3.79 -6.78
CA ALA A 102 4.87 -4.28 -5.43
C ALA A 102 4.06 -3.49 -4.39
N LEU A 103 4.07 -2.16 -4.48
CA LEU A 103 3.32 -1.33 -3.54
C LEU A 103 1.81 -1.47 -3.73
N ALA A 104 1.33 -1.52 -4.98
CA ALA A 104 -0.08 -1.76 -5.30
C ALA A 104 -0.56 -3.10 -4.71
N MET A 105 0.24 -4.16 -4.86
CA MET A 105 -0.05 -5.46 -4.25
C MET A 105 -0.11 -5.41 -2.73
N LEU A 106 0.81 -4.69 -2.07
CA LEU A 106 0.75 -4.50 -0.62
C LEU A 106 -0.56 -3.82 -0.19
N PHE A 107 -0.99 -2.76 -0.88
CA PHE A 107 -2.26 -2.10 -0.61
C PHE A 107 -3.46 -3.03 -0.86
N ALA A 108 -3.46 -3.78 -1.96
CA ALA A 108 -4.51 -4.76 -2.24
C ALA A 108 -4.61 -5.81 -1.12
N VAL A 109 -3.47 -6.40 -0.72
CA VAL A 109 -3.42 -7.35 0.40
C VAL A 109 -3.93 -6.71 1.68
N SER A 110 -3.51 -5.50 2.02
CA SER A 110 -3.98 -4.81 3.23
C SER A 110 -5.49 -4.59 3.23
N GLY A 111 -6.06 -4.20 2.08
CA GLY A 111 -7.49 -3.93 1.92
C GLY A 111 -8.37 -5.16 2.12
N TYR A 112 -7.87 -6.33 1.73
CA TYR A 112 -8.55 -7.63 1.93
C TYR A 112 -8.22 -8.31 3.27
N THR A 113 -7.26 -7.80 4.04
CA THR A 113 -6.76 -8.44 5.27
C THR A 113 -6.91 -7.55 6.50
N PHE A 114 -5.83 -6.97 7.01
CA PHE A 114 -5.80 -6.26 8.29
C PHE A 114 -6.56 -4.94 8.28
N GLN A 115 -6.90 -4.39 7.11
CA GLN A 115 -7.77 -3.22 7.00
C GLN A 115 -9.23 -3.57 6.68
N ALA A 116 -9.55 -4.85 6.44
CA ALA A 116 -10.92 -5.25 6.17
C ALA A 116 -11.82 -4.97 7.39
N THR A 117 -13.05 -4.57 7.12
CA THR A 117 -14.06 -4.28 8.16
C THR A 117 -15.10 -5.40 8.24
N GLU A 118 -15.82 -5.48 9.35
CA GLU A 118 -16.96 -6.40 9.46
C GLU A 118 -18.12 -5.90 8.59
N ARG A 119 -18.74 -6.79 7.82
CA ARG A 119 -19.96 -6.47 7.06
C ARG A 119 -21.14 -6.36 8.04
N PRO A 120 -21.99 -5.31 7.95
CA PRO A 120 -23.20 -5.23 8.76
C PRO A 120 -24.08 -6.47 8.56
N SER A 121 -24.65 -7.00 9.64
CA SER A 121 -25.77 -7.94 9.56
C SER A 121 -26.98 -7.19 9.02
N ALA A 122 -27.53 -7.70 7.91
CA ALA A 122 -28.78 -7.22 7.32
C ALA A 122 -29.95 -7.40 8.28
#